data_AF-A0A953R9G7-F1
#
_entry.id   AF-A0A953R9G7-F1
#
_cell.length_a   1.000
_cell.length_b   1.000
_cell.length_c   1.000
_cell.angle_alpha   90.00
_cell.angle_beta   90.00
_cell.angle_gamma   90.00
#
_symmetry.space_group_name_H-M   'P 1'
#
loop_
_entity.id
_entity.type
_entity.pdbx_description
1 polymer ?
#
loop_
_entity_poly.entity_id
_entity_poly.type
_entity_poly.pdbx_seq_one_letter_code
_entity_poly.pdbx_strand_id
1 'polypeptide(L)'
;MRSHSISKGLLASTAALALITACAEVKSIINTLWPGGTAAAVGKGRVFAADSAAAALQAIRLAPDFTYVKPNVDSRVMFIHRRLSNGDAYFLSNRVDRSETIDASFRVSGRKAELWDPAAGRTRRRDALPGGFSAAGIGADRPRQNRPRGSSELEEQEHEFIVRS
;
A
#
# COMPACT_ATOMS: atom_id res chain seq x y z
N MET A 1 10.08 46.72 -65.48
CA MET A 1 9.26 45.68 -64.80
C MET A 1 9.87 45.38 -63.44
N ARG A 2 9.22 45.77 -62.32
CA ARG A 2 9.63 45.39 -60.96
C ARG A 2 8.60 44.41 -60.41
N SER A 3 8.93 43.12 -60.36
CA SER A 3 8.10 42.13 -59.67
C SER A 3 8.50 42.11 -58.20
N HIS A 4 7.56 42.48 -57.31
CA HIS A 4 7.77 42.43 -55.87
C HIS A 4 7.38 41.04 -55.35
N SER A 5 8.34 40.37 -54.73
CA SER A 5 8.11 39.13 -53.99
C SER A 5 7.49 39.46 -52.63
N ILE A 6 6.28 38.98 -52.37
CA ILE A 6 5.64 39.09 -51.05
C ILE A 6 6.04 37.84 -50.26
N SER A 7 6.89 38.03 -49.25
CA SER A 7 7.20 37.03 -48.24
C SER A 7 5.94 36.72 -47.41
N LYS A 8 5.44 35.49 -47.49
CA LYS A 8 4.40 34.98 -46.58
C LYS A 8 5.03 34.82 -45.19
N GLY A 9 4.80 35.80 -44.32
CA GLY A 9 5.11 35.69 -42.89
C GLY A 9 4.24 34.64 -42.21
N LEU A 10 4.89 33.66 -41.58
CA LEU A 10 4.25 32.59 -40.82
C LEU A 10 3.80 33.15 -39.46
N LEU A 11 2.55 33.58 -39.35
CA LEU A 11 1.91 33.87 -38.06
C LEU A 11 1.40 32.55 -37.46
N ALA A 12 2.23 31.89 -36.66
CA ALA A 12 1.75 30.82 -35.80
C ALA A 12 0.87 31.43 -34.70
N SER A 13 -0.43 31.12 -34.70
CA SER A 13 -1.37 31.54 -33.65
C SER A 13 -0.87 31.12 -32.28
N THR A 14 -1.03 31.97 -31.27
CA THR A 14 -0.57 31.76 -29.89
C THR A 14 -1.03 30.42 -29.29
N ALA A 15 -2.18 29.90 -29.73
CA ALA A 15 -2.69 28.59 -29.35
C ALA A 15 -1.88 27.42 -29.93
N ALA A 16 -1.38 27.55 -31.17
CA ALA A 16 -0.52 26.56 -31.81
C ALA A 16 0.87 26.53 -31.14
N LEU A 17 1.40 27.70 -30.76
CA LEU A 17 2.64 27.77 -29.98
C LEU A 17 2.49 27.09 -28.62
N ALA A 18 1.38 27.32 -27.90
CA ALA A 18 1.10 26.70 -26.60
C ALA A 18 1.01 25.17 -26.65
N LEU A 19 0.39 24.60 -27.69
CA LEU A 19 0.31 23.14 -27.89
C LEU A 19 1.68 22.53 -28.25
N ILE A 20 2.48 23.22 -29.07
CA ILE A 20 3.83 22.78 -29.45
C ILE A 20 4.78 22.85 -28.23
N THR A 21 4.71 23.93 -27.44
CA THR A 21 5.53 24.06 -26.23
C THR A 21 5.13 23.06 -25.16
N ALA A 22 3.84 22.79 -24.97
CA ALA A 22 3.39 21.74 -24.04
C ALA A 22 3.95 20.36 -24.43
N CYS A 23 4.00 20.05 -25.72
CA CYS A 23 4.56 18.77 -26.19
C CYS A 23 6.08 18.69 -26.00
N ALA A 24 6.80 19.79 -26.22
CA ALA A 24 8.25 19.87 -26.01
C ALA A 24 8.65 19.82 -24.52
N GLU A 25 7.92 20.53 -23.66
CA GLU A 25 8.15 20.57 -22.22
C GLU A 25 7.83 19.22 -21.58
N VAL A 26 6.69 18.61 -21.92
CA VAL A 26 6.34 17.26 -21.46
C VAL A 26 7.38 16.24 -21.89
N LYS A 27 7.87 16.29 -23.14
CA LYS A 27 8.93 15.40 -23.61
C LYS A 27 10.24 15.60 -22.83
N SER A 28 10.58 16.84 -22.49
CA SER A 28 11.76 17.14 -21.67
C SER A 28 11.63 16.56 -20.25
N ILE A 29 10.46 16.71 -19.62
CA ILE A 29 10.18 16.13 -18.30
C ILE A 29 10.25 14.60 -18.35
N ILE A 30 9.61 13.98 -19.34
CA ILE A 30 9.64 12.52 -19.50
C ILE A 30 11.07 12.02 -19.67
N ASN A 31 11.87 12.65 -20.55
CA ASN A 31 13.27 12.26 -20.75
C ASN A 31 14.13 12.45 -19.50
N THR A 32 13.78 13.41 -18.64
CA THR A 32 14.47 13.65 -17.36
C THR A 32 14.10 12.59 -16.31
N LEU A 33 12.81 12.23 -16.21
CA LEU A 33 12.32 11.29 -15.20
C LEU A 33 12.51 9.82 -15.59
N TRP A 34 12.38 9.50 -16.88
CA TRP A 34 12.44 8.14 -17.45
C TRP A 34 13.32 8.07 -18.70
N PRO A 35 14.65 8.16 -18.57
CA PRO A 35 15.59 8.14 -19.70
C PRO A 35 15.76 6.76 -20.37
N GLY A 36 14.96 5.75 -20.01
CA GLY A 36 15.02 4.39 -20.58
C GLY A 36 15.72 3.32 -19.74
N GLY A 37 16.06 3.61 -18.47
CA GLY A 37 16.59 2.64 -17.50
C GLY A 37 15.57 2.26 -16.41
N THR A 38 15.95 1.34 -15.51
CA THR A 38 15.08 0.88 -14.39
C THR A 38 14.97 1.88 -13.24
N ALA A 39 15.92 2.82 -13.14
CA ALA A 39 15.87 3.95 -12.24
C ALA A 39 16.72 5.12 -12.76
N ALA A 40 16.36 6.34 -12.37
CA ALA A 40 17.11 7.55 -12.66
C ALA A 40 17.28 8.40 -11.39
N ALA A 41 18.45 9.01 -11.22
CA ALA A 41 18.65 10.04 -10.20
C ALA A 41 18.09 11.37 -10.70
N VAL A 42 17.23 12.02 -9.91
CA VAL A 42 16.57 13.27 -10.27
C VAL A 42 16.68 14.24 -9.09
N GLY A 43 17.49 15.29 -9.24
CA GLY A 43 17.81 16.19 -8.13
C GLY A 43 18.41 15.45 -6.95
N LYS A 44 17.76 15.52 -5.77
CA LYS A 44 18.16 14.81 -4.55
C LYS A 44 17.51 13.43 -4.40
N GLY A 45 16.65 13.04 -5.34
CA GLY A 45 15.83 11.83 -5.27
C GLY A 45 16.13 10.85 -6.39
N ARG A 46 15.28 9.82 -6.48
CA ARG A 46 15.31 8.80 -7.53
C ARG A 46 13.91 8.53 -8.04
N VAL A 47 13.79 8.32 -9.34
CA VAL A 47 12.57 7.83 -10.01
C VAL A 47 12.84 6.39 -10.41
N PHE A 48 11.92 5.49 -10.08
CA PHE A 48 12.02 4.07 -10.44
C PHE A 48 11.03 3.76 -11.56
N ALA A 49 11.52 3.16 -12.63
CA ALA A 49 10.73 2.56 -13.70
C ALA A 49 10.58 1.05 -13.40
N ALA A 50 9.98 0.73 -12.25
CA ALA A 50 9.83 -0.65 -11.79
C ALA A 50 8.43 -1.18 -12.11
N ASP A 51 8.31 -2.49 -12.31
CA ASP A 51 7.04 -3.17 -12.60
C ASP A 51 6.03 -3.09 -11.43
N SER A 52 6.51 -2.83 -10.22
CA SER A 52 5.66 -2.65 -9.05
C SER A 52 6.30 -1.74 -8.00
N ALA A 53 5.46 -1.15 -7.14
CA ALA A 53 5.92 -0.42 -5.97
C ALA A 53 6.78 -1.29 -5.04
N ALA A 54 6.45 -2.58 -4.88
CA ALA A 54 7.22 -3.50 -4.06
C ALA A 54 8.67 -3.66 -4.57
N ALA A 55 8.85 -3.80 -5.88
CA ALA A 55 10.17 -3.88 -6.50
C ALA A 55 10.98 -2.57 -6.30
N ALA A 56 10.33 -1.42 -6.45
CA ALA A 56 10.98 -0.12 -6.19
C ALA A 56 11.42 0.03 -4.71
N LEU A 57 10.57 -0.37 -3.75
CA LEU A 57 10.90 -0.34 -2.32
C LEU A 57 12.03 -1.33 -1.97
N GLN A 58 12.06 -2.50 -2.61
CA GLN A 58 13.14 -3.46 -2.43
C GLN A 58 14.47 -2.95 -3.00
N ALA A 59 14.45 -2.22 -4.12
CA ALA A 59 15.66 -1.62 -4.70
C ALA A 59 16.32 -0.58 -3.77
N ILE A 60 15.55 0.02 -2.86
CA ILE A 60 16.07 0.89 -1.79
C ILE A 60 16.31 0.15 -0.46
N ARG A 61 16.23 -1.20 -0.48
CA ARG A 61 16.40 -2.09 0.68
C ARG A 61 15.43 -1.80 1.82
N LEU A 62 14.25 -1.27 1.52
CA LEU A 62 13.21 -1.09 2.52
C LEU A 62 12.54 -2.44 2.79
N ALA A 63 12.74 -2.98 3.99
CA ALA A 63 12.02 -4.18 4.44
C ALA A 63 10.50 -3.95 4.40
N PRO A 64 9.65 -4.96 4.17
CA PRO A 64 8.20 -4.80 4.22
C PRO A 64 7.72 -4.28 5.58
N ASP A 65 6.60 -3.55 5.61
CA ASP A 65 6.05 -3.04 6.88
C ASP A 65 5.34 -4.13 7.70
N PHE A 66 4.70 -5.05 6.99
CA PHE A 66 4.00 -6.22 7.51
C PHE A 66 4.16 -7.37 6.52
N THR A 67 4.43 -8.57 7.03
CA THR A 67 4.38 -9.83 6.27
C THR A 67 3.76 -10.91 7.12
N TYR A 68 3.30 -11.99 6.49
CA TYR A 68 2.88 -13.18 7.20
C TYR A 68 3.14 -14.44 6.37
N VAL A 69 3.30 -15.57 7.07
CA VAL A 69 3.30 -16.88 6.42
C VAL A 69 1.86 -17.26 6.12
N LYS A 70 1.55 -17.46 4.84
CA LYS A 70 0.21 -17.89 4.41
C LYS A 70 -0.06 -19.32 4.89
N PRO A 71 -1.08 -19.56 5.73
CA PRO A 71 -1.45 -20.92 6.12
C PRO A 71 -2.07 -21.69 4.95
N ASN A 72 -2.73 -21.01 4.00
CA ASN A 72 -3.31 -21.58 2.79
C ASN A 72 -2.95 -20.73 1.56
N VAL A 73 -3.00 -21.32 0.37
CA VAL A 73 -2.65 -20.63 -0.89
C VAL A 73 -3.49 -19.36 -1.13
N ASP A 74 -4.76 -19.43 -0.78
CA ASP A 74 -5.77 -18.39 -0.95
C ASP A 74 -5.91 -17.50 0.31
N SER A 75 -5.07 -17.68 1.34
CA SER A 75 -5.01 -16.78 2.49
C SER A 75 -4.76 -15.34 2.06
N ARG A 76 -5.61 -14.43 2.53
CA ARG A 76 -5.53 -12.99 2.21
C ARG A 76 -5.78 -12.16 3.47
N VAL A 77 -4.69 -11.64 4.03
CA VAL A 77 -4.74 -10.72 5.17
C VAL A 77 -4.29 -9.34 4.69
N MET A 78 -5.15 -8.35 4.88
CA MET A 78 -4.87 -6.93 4.63
C MET A 78 -4.52 -6.23 5.93
N PHE A 79 -3.81 -5.09 5.84
CA PHE A 79 -3.46 -4.32 7.03
C PHE A 79 -3.54 -2.80 6.83
N ILE A 80 -3.76 -2.10 7.94
CA ILE A 80 -3.53 -0.66 8.06
C ILE A 80 -2.54 -0.46 9.20
N HIS A 81 -1.58 0.45 9.03
CA HIS A 81 -0.62 0.81 10.07
C HIS A 81 -0.76 2.28 10.46
N ARG A 82 -0.97 2.54 11.74
CA ARG A 82 -0.98 3.87 12.35
C ARG A 82 0.15 4.00 13.37
N ARG A 83 0.94 5.06 13.24
CA ARG A 83 1.89 5.48 14.28
C ARG A 83 1.22 6.41 15.28
N LEU A 84 1.50 6.16 16.56
CA LEU A 84 1.04 6.92 17.72
C LEU A 84 2.26 7.51 18.44
N SER A 85 2.04 8.47 19.35
CA SER A 85 3.13 9.08 20.13
C SER A 85 3.85 8.07 21.03
N ASN A 86 3.11 7.07 21.53
CA ASN A 86 3.63 6.06 22.44
C ASN A 86 3.80 4.68 21.79
N GLY A 87 3.56 4.54 20.49
CA GLY A 87 3.58 3.23 19.86
C GLY A 87 3.17 3.13 18.41
N ASP A 88 3.17 1.92 17.91
CA ASP A 88 2.60 1.55 16.62
C ASP A 88 1.26 0.84 16.83
N ALA A 89 0.40 0.84 15.83
CA ALA A 89 -0.92 0.22 15.82
C ALA A 89 -1.19 -0.38 14.44
N TYR A 90 -1.38 -1.69 14.37
CA TYR A 90 -1.71 -2.39 13.12
C TYR A 90 -3.14 -2.90 13.18
N PHE A 91 -3.96 -2.64 12.17
CA PHE A 91 -5.21 -3.37 11.94
C PHE A 91 -4.91 -4.52 10.99
N LEU A 92 -5.32 -5.75 11.31
CA LEU A 92 -5.30 -6.88 10.39
C LEU A 92 -6.74 -7.30 10.04
N SER A 93 -7.02 -7.46 8.75
CA SER A 93 -8.33 -7.92 8.24
C SER A 93 -8.14 -9.18 7.41
N ASN A 94 -8.76 -10.28 7.85
CA ASN A 94 -8.83 -11.51 7.08
C ASN A 94 -9.94 -11.38 6.00
N ARG A 95 -9.57 -11.57 4.73
CA ARG A 95 -10.44 -11.39 3.57
C ARG A 95 -10.99 -12.71 3.02
N VAL A 96 -10.92 -13.78 3.79
CA VAL A 96 -11.54 -15.08 3.47
C VAL A 96 -12.50 -15.49 4.58
N ASP A 97 -13.60 -16.15 4.21
CA ASP A 97 -14.65 -16.59 5.15
C ASP A 97 -14.25 -17.87 5.89
N ARG A 98 -13.15 -17.78 6.64
CA ARG A 98 -12.64 -18.84 7.53
C ARG A 98 -11.68 -18.23 8.54
N SER A 99 -11.54 -18.88 9.69
CA SER A 99 -10.48 -18.52 10.64
C SER A 99 -9.10 -18.91 10.12
N GLU A 100 -8.12 -18.01 10.25
CA GLU A 100 -6.73 -18.22 9.85
C GLU A 100 -5.76 -17.90 11.00
N THR A 101 -5.00 -18.88 11.48
CA THR A 101 -3.84 -18.61 12.34
C THR A 101 -2.64 -18.27 11.47
N ILE A 102 -1.97 -17.15 11.75
CA ILE A 102 -0.84 -16.67 10.95
C ILE A 102 0.37 -16.36 11.81
N ASP A 103 1.55 -16.61 11.26
CA ASP A 103 2.81 -16.08 11.78
C ASP A 103 3.09 -14.74 11.09
N ALA A 104 2.94 -13.64 11.84
CA ALA A 104 3.02 -12.28 11.35
C ALA A 104 4.31 -11.58 11.79
N SER A 105 4.96 -10.88 10.86
CA SER A 105 6.12 -10.04 11.14
C SER A 105 5.80 -8.59 10.85
N PHE A 106 6.26 -7.69 11.72
CA PHE A 106 6.01 -6.25 11.67
C PHE A 106 7.35 -5.53 11.69
N ARG A 107 7.45 -4.41 10.96
CA ARG A 107 8.67 -3.59 10.93
C ARG A 107 8.72 -2.63 12.13
N VAL A 108 8.65 -3.21 13.32
CA VAL A 108 8.76 -2.56 14.63
C VAL A 108 9.73 -3.39 15.47
N SER A 109 10.53 -2.74 16.33
CA SER A 109 11.52 -3.42 17.17
C SER A 109 11.53 -2.85 18.59
N GLY A 110 12.03 -3.63 19.55
CA GLY A 110 12.24 -3.17 20.93
C GLY A 110 10.96 -2.99 21.77
N ARG A 111 9.82 -3.54 21.33
CA ARG A 111 8.53 -3.37 21.99
C ARG A 111 7.79 -4.71 22.14
N LYS A 112 6.87 -4.79 23.10
CA LYS A 112 5.98 -5.95 23.32
C LYS A 112 4.66 -5.72 22.61
N ALA A 113 4.13 -6.75 21.94
CA ALA A 113 2.81 -6.65 21.34
C ALA A 113 1.69 -6.90 22.35
N GLU A 114 0.58 -6.23 22.11
CA GLU A 114 -0.69 -6.50 22.76
C GLU A 114 -1.74 -6.80 21.70
N LEU A 115 -2.63 -7.74 21.95
CA LEU A 115 -3.75 -8.04 21.09
C LEU A 115 -4.99 -7.34 21.64
N TRP A 116 -5.63 -6.50 20.84
CA TRP A 116 -6.91 -5.90 21.21
C TRP A 116 -8.05 -6.53 20.44
N ASP A 117 -9.13 -6.86 21.14
CA ASP A 117 -10.44 -7.21 20.59
C ASP A 117 -11.37 -6.01 20.78
N PRO A 118 -11.67 -5.23 19.73
CA PRO A 118 -12.50 -4.04 19.85
C PRO A 118 -13.97 -4.37 20.10
N ALA A 119 -14.46 -5.53 19.66
CA ALA A 119 -15.85 -5.93 19.84
C ALA A 119 -16.14 -6.28 21.31
N ALA A 120 -15.19 -6.92 21.99
CA ALA A 120 -15.29 -7.24 23.42
C ALA A 120 -14.67 -6.16 24.33
N GLY A 121 -13.91 -5.21 23.77
CA GLY A 121 -13.16 -4.21 24.53
C GLY A 121 -12.02 -4.79 25.37
N ARG A 122 -11.46 -5.95 25.00
CA ARG A 122 -10.47 -6.70 25.80
C ARG A 122 -9.08 -6.63 25.20
N THR A 123 -8.06 -6.52 26.04
CA THR A 123 -6.65 -6.58 25.64
C THR A 123 -5.97 -7.80 26.23
N ARG A 124 -5.16 -8.51 25.43
CA ARG A 124 -4.32 -9.64 25.88
C ARG A 124 -2.87 -9.38 25.50
N ARG A 125 -1.96 -9.41 26.48
CA ARG A 125 -0.51 -9.31 26.22
C ARG A 125 -0.03 -10.53 25.42
N ARG A 126 0.92 -10.32 24.51
CA ARG A 126 1.57 -11.41 23.77
C ARG A 126 3.08 -11.22 23.84
N ASP A 127 3.79 -12.25 24.25
CA ASP A 127 5.24 -12.20 24.28
C ASP A 127 5.79 -12.15 22.86
N ALA A 128 6.80 -11.30 22.66
CA ALA A 128 7.51 -11.19 21.39
C ALA A 128 8.43 -12.41 21.23
N LEU A 129 8.31 -13.14 20.11
CA LEU A 129 9.33 -14.09 19.70
C LEU A 129 10.38 -13.36 18.86
N PRO A 130 11.66 -13.79 18.88
CA PRO A 130 12.67 -13.25 17.98
C PRO A 130 12.25 -13.53 16.52
N GLY A 131 11.97 -12.48 15.75
CA GLY A 131 11.60 -12.56 14.32
C GLY A 131 10.14 -12.27 13.98
N GLY A 132 9.26 -12.04 14.96
CA GLY A 132 7.86 -11.69 14.71
C GLY A 132 6.90 -12.16 15.81
N PHE A 133 5.61 -11.90 15.61
CA PHE A 133 4.54 -12.34 16.49
C PHE A 133 3.73 -13.44 15.80
N SER A 134 3.56 -14.59 16.44
CA SER A 134 2.53 -15.54 16.01
C SER A 134 1.17 -15.04 16.48
N ALA A 135 0.23 -14.81 15.55
CA ALA A 135 -1.14 -14.50 15.88
C ALA A 135 -1.96 -15.79 15.92
N ALA A 136 -2.25 -16.28 17.13
CA ALA A 136 -3.22 -17.35 17.33
C ALA A 136 -4.62 -16.84 16.93
N GLY A 137 -5.10 -17.31 15.77
CA GLY A 137 -6.46 -17.15 15.26
C GLY A 137 -6.86 -15.75 14.77
N ILE A 138 -6.92 -15.57 13.46
CA ILE A 138 -7.67 -14.51 12.78
C ILE A 138 -8.95 -15.14 12.20
N GLY A 139 -9.94 -15.38 13.07
CA GLY A 139 -11.34 -15.53 12.65
C GLY A 139 -12.28 -16.27 13.60
N ALA A 140 -13.58 -16.02 13.36
CA ALA A 140 -14.83 -16.56 13.91
C ALA A 140 -14.85 -16.99 15.38
N ASP A 141 -15.31 -16.09 16.26
CA ASP A 141 -15.95 -16.51 17.51
C ASP A 141 -17.45 -16.77 17.24
N ARG A 142 -17.87 -18.04 17.22
CA ARG A 142 -19.28 -18.40 17.45
C ARG A 142 -19.35 -19.20 18.75
N PRO A 143 -20.26 -18.83 19.67
CA PRO A 143 -21.68 -19.08 19.40
C PRO A 143 -22.61 -17.90 19.76
N ARG A 144 -23.47 -17.50 18.82
CA ARG A 144 -24.76 -16.87 19.18
C ARG A 144 -25.90 -17.74 18.68
N GLN A 145 -26.67 -18.20 19.64
CA GLN A 145 -27.76 -19.15 19.56
C GLN A 145 -28.93 -18.58 18.73
N ASN A 146 -29.52 -19.42 17.87
CA ASN A 146 -30.82 -19.24 17.19
C ASN A 146 -31.13 -17.90 16.48
N ARG A 147 -31.15 -17.92 15.14
CA ARG A 147 -32.10 -17.11 14.35
C ARG A 147 -32.66 -17.92 13.17
N PRO A 148 -33.95 -17.73 12.82
CA PRO A 148 -34.66 -18.57 11.84
C PRO A 148 -34.22 -18.27 10.40
N ARG A 149 -34.46 -19.27 9.53
CA ARG A 149 -34.21 -19.24 8.07
C ARG A 149 -34.73 -17.96 7.43
N GLY A 150 -33.81 -17.22 6.82
CA GLY A 150 -34.12 -16.21 5.83
C GLY A 150 -33.25 -14.96 5.99
N SER A 151 -32.06 -14.95 5.41
CA SER A 151 -31.29 -13.71 5.26
C SER A 151 -30.26 -13.85 4.15
N SER A 152 -30.52 -13.16 3.04
CA SER A 152 -29.48 -12.60 2.19
C SER A 152 -28.90 -11.40 2.93
N GLU A 153 -27.85 -11.62 3.73
CA GLU A 153 -27.08 -10.51 4.30
C GLU A 153 -25.64 -11.01 4.44
N LEU A 154 -24.76 -10.44 3.61
CA LEU A 154 -23.33 -10.70 3.64
C LEU A 154 -22.78 -10.01 4.90
N GLU A 155 -22.78 -10.74 6.01
CA GLU A 155 -22.21 -10.28 7.27
C GLU A 155 -20.68 -10.36 7.16
N GLU A 156 -20.05 -9.26 6.71
CA GLU A 156 -18.59 -9.08 6.75
C GLU A 156 -18.14 -9.19 8.22
N GLN A 157 -17.52 -10.32 8.56
CA GLN A 157 -16.92 -10.56 9.87
C GLN A 157 -15.63 -9.74 10.00
N GLU A 158 -15.71 -8.57 10.61
CA GLU A 158 -14.56 -7.74 10.96
C GLU A 158 -14.01 -8.13 12.34
N HIS A 159 -12.80 -8.70 12.38
CA HIS A 159 -12.05 -8.83 13.62
C HIS A 159 -10.64 -8.26 13.44
N GLU A 160 -10.45 -7.09 14.05
CA GLU A 160 -9.29 -6.21 14.06
C GLU A 160 -8.38 -6.48 15.27
N PHE A 161 -7.07 -6.57 15.04
CA PHE A 161 -6.08 -6.79 16.08
C PHE A 161 -5.08 -5.64 16.18
N ILE A 162 -5.35 -4.64 17.03
CA ILE A 162 -4.40 -3.55 17.27
C ILE A 162 -3.20 -4.03 18.10
N VAL A 163 -2.05 -4.23 17.46
CA VAL A 163 -0.76 -4.28 18.15
C VAL A 163 -0.40 -2.89 18.63
N ARG A 164 -0.75 -2.54 19.88
CA ARG A 164 -0.11 -1.41 20.57
C ARG A 164 1.23 -1.88 21.11
N SER A 165 2.27 -1.12 20.82
CA SER A 165 3.64 -1.43 21.21
C SER A 165 4.31 -0.20 21.78
#